data_AF-A0A9D6VDY4-F1
#
_entry.id   AF-A0A9D6VDY4-F1
#
_cell.length_a   1.000
_cell.length_b   1.000
_cell.length_c   1.000
_cell.angle_alpha   90.00
_cell.angle_beta   90.00
_cell.angle_gamma   90.00
#
_symmetry.space_group_name_H-M   'P 1'
#
loop_
_entity.id
_entity.type
_entity.pdbx_description
1 polymer ?
#
loop_
_entity_poly.entity_id
_entity_poly.type
_entity_poly.pdbx_seq_one_letter_code
_entity_poly.pdbx_strand_id
1 'polypeptide(L)'
;MLSAKPLKQKGTRIEILQLPLGSDSEPLGRLTDSNGRFLAFHKEFLDPATIPIGTRVTVVGEVTGTMTLQVDEIDYVYPTIDIEALTIWPPKMPAYWFRPYPYMGAYWGPYWGPSWYPYWVAP
;
A
#
# COMPACT_ATOMS: atom_id res chain seq x y z
N MET A 1 -0.28 -2.10 -9.84
CA MET A 1 0.24 -0.71 -9.85
C MET A 1 -0.91 0.18 -9.38
N LEU A 2 -0.70 1.05 -8.41
CA LEU A 2 -1.74 1.87 -7.78
C LEU A 2 -1.59 3.31 -8.31
N SER A 3 -2.69 3.95 -8.69
CA SER A 3 -2.71 5.33 -9.20
C SER A 3 -3.80 6.12 -8.50
N ALA A 4 -3.52 7.35 -8.05
CA ALA A 4 -4.50 8.21 -7.38
C ALA A 4 -4.76 9.46 -8.22
N LYS A 5 -6.03 9.86 -8.35
CA LYS A 5 -6.44 11.12 -9.01
C LYS A 5 -7.41 11.89 -8.09
N PRO A 6 -7.20 13.20 -7.86
CA PRO A 6 -8.09 13.99 -7.02
C PRO A 6 -9.48 14.15 -7.66
N LEU A 7 -10.55 14.08 -6.85
CA LEU A 7 -11.92 14.36 -7.27
C LEU A 7 -12.27 15.84 -7.02
N LYS A 8 -13.12 16.41 -7.88
CA LYS A 8 -13.58 17.82 -7.79
C LYS A 8 -14.38 18.14 -6.51
N GLN A 9 -14.69 17.17 -5.65
CA GLN A 9 -15.41 17.36 -4.39
C GLN A 9 -14.69 16.57 -3.28
N LYS A 10 -13.88 17.26 -2.48
CA LYS A 10 -13.38 16.92 -1.13
C LYS A 10 -13.08 15.44 -0.77
N GLY A 11 -12.63 14.61 -1.70
CA GLY A 11 -12.26 13.22 -1.44
C GLY A 11 -11.19 12.71 -2.40
N THR A 12 -10.54 11.61 -2.03
CA THR A 12 -9.48 11.00 -2.85
C THR A 12 -9.98 9.72 -3.49
N ARG A 13 -9.81 9.59 -4.82
CA ARG A 13 -10.04 8.34 -5.54
C ARG A 13 -8.72 7.62 -5.77
N ILE A 14 -8.68 6.37 -5.33
CA ILE A 14 -7.52 5.49 -5.40
C ILE A 14 -7.85 4.33 -6.34
N GLU A 15 -7.09 4.16 -7.41
CA GLU A 15 -7.17 2.99 -8.28
C GLU A 15 -6.26 1.89 -7.74
N ILE A 16 -6.86 0.77 -7.32
CA ILE A 16 -6.16 -0.31 -6.65
C ILE A 16 -6.18 -1.56 -7.55
N LEU A 17 -5.00 -2.17 -7.72
CA LEU A 17 -4.88 -3.50 -8.32
C LEU A 17 -5.17 -4.53 -7.24
N GLN A 18 -6.21 -5.34 -7.41
CA GLN A 18 -6.56 -6.38 -6.46
C GLN A 18 -5.47 -7.45 -6.44
N LEU A 19 -5.06 -7.87 -5.24
CA LEU A 19 -4.16 -9.00 -5.01
C LEU A 19 -4.77 -9.95 -3.97
N PRO A 20 -4.46 -11.26 -4.04
CA PRO A 20 -4.85 -12.19 -2.99
C PRO A 20 -4.36 -11.71 -1.61
N LEU A 21 -5.21 -11.85 -0.61
CA LEU A 21 -4.86 -11.51 0.77
C LEU A 21 -4.30 -12.73 1.50
N GLY A 22 -3.30 -12.52 2.34
CA GLY A 22 -2.84 -13.49 3.32
C GLY A 22 -3.81 -13.63 4.50
N SER A 23 -3.49 -14.54 5.42
CA SER A 23 -4.27 -14.74 6.65
C SER A 23 -4.27 -13.52 7.58
N ASP A 24 -3.25 -12.66 7.47
CA ASP A 24 -3.10 -11.39 8.16
C ASP A 24 -3.72 -10.21 7.40
N SER A 25 -4.44 -10.48 6.30
CA SER A 25 -4.97 -9.48 5.37
C SER A 25 -3.91 -8.66 4.64
N GLU A 26 -2.61 -9.01 4.68
CA GLU A 26 -1.59 -8.38 3.84
C GLU A 26 -1.80 -8.83 2.38
N PRO A 27 -1.75 -7.94 1.38
CA PRO A 27 -1.71 -8.37 -0.02
C PRO A 27 -0.42 -9.16 -0.32
N LEU A 28 -0.60 -10.43 -0.67
CA LEU A 28 0.44 -11.38 -1.04
C LEU A 28 0.40 -11.67 -2.54
N GLY A 29 1.45 -12.32 -3.04
CA GLY A 29 1.55 -12.74 -4.44
C GLY A 29 2.23 -11.73 -5.36
N ARG A 30 2.17 -12.04 -6.66
CA ARG A 30 2.74 -11.25 -7.74
C ARG A 30 1.65 -10.41 -8.39
N LEU A 31 2.04 -9.34 -9.08
CA LEU A 31 1.09 -8.49 -9.83
C LEU A 31 0.26 -9.28 -10.87
N THR A 32 0.80 -10.40 -11.37
CA THR A 32 0.12 -11.31 -12.31
C THR A 32 -1.00 -12.12 -11.70
N ASP A 33 -1.06 -12.22 -10.37
CA ASP A 33 -2.07 -13.02 -9.66
C ASP A 33 -3.33 -12.18 -9.37
N SER A 34 -3.46 -11.02 -10.01
CA SER A 34 -4.57 -10.07 -9.82
C SER A 34 -5.84 -10.49 -10.55
N ASN A 35 -6.99 -10.27 -9.92
CA ASN A 35 -8.31 -10.41 -10.57
C ASN A 35 -8.85 -9.08 -11.13
N GLY A 36 -8.01 -8.06 -11.28
CA GLY A 36 -8.38 -6.79 -11.89
C GLY A 36 -8.22 -5.60 -10.96
N ARG A 37 -8.88 -4.50 -11.33
CA ARG A 37 -8.74 -3.21 -10.66
C ARG A 37 -10.08 -2.71 -10.16
N PHE A 38 -10.05 -1.98 -9.05
CA PHE A 38 -11.21 -1.30 -8.49
C PHE A 38 -10.86 0.13 -8.09
N LEU A 39 -11.88 0.97 -7.96
CA LEU A 39 -11.76 2.34 -7.51
C LEU A 39 -12.24 2.44 -6.07
N ALA A 40 -11.36 2.87 -5.18
CA ALA A 40 -11.67 3.11 -3.79
C ALA A 40 -11.80 4.62 -3.53
N PHE A 41 -12.89 5.02 -2.87
CA PHE A 41 -13.23 6.41 -2.59
C PHE A 41 -13.04 6.70 -1.11
N HIS A 42 -12.06 7.56 -0.80
CA HIS A 42 -11.85 8.07 0.55
C HIS A 42 -12.64 9.38 0.71
N LYS A 43 -13.52 9.44 1.72
CA LYS A 43 -14.39 10.60 1.99
C LYS A 43 -13.63 11.86 2.39
N GLU A 44 -12.43 11.69 2.93
CA GLU A 44 -11.54 12.78 3.30
C GLU A 44 -10.40 12.92 2.29
N PHE A 45 -9.78 14.09 2.25
CA PHE A 45 -8.59 14.29 1.43
C PHE A 45 -7.41 13.47 1.98
N LEU A 46 -6.84 12.66 1.11
CA LEU A 46 -5.62 11.91 1.34
C LEU A 46 -4.56 12.42 0.36
N ASP A 47 -3.43 12.88 0.88
CA ASP A 47 -2.32 13.37 0.08
C ASP A 47 -1.71 12.20 -0.73
N PRO A 48 -1.71 12.25 -2.08
CA PRO A 48 -1.12 11.22 -2.92
C PRO A 48 0.35 10.91 -2.59
N ALA A 49 1.11 11.85 -2.04
CA ALA A 49 2.49 11.63 -1.63
C ALA A 49 2.62 10.62 -0.47
N THR A 50 1.55 10.41 0.31
CA THR A 50 1.52 9.43 1.41
C THR A 50 1.27 7.99 0.93
N ILE A 51 0.78 7.82 -0.30
CA ILE A 51 0.53 6.51 -0.92
C ILE A 51 1.20 6.50 -2.30
N PRO A 52 2.54 6.42 -2.35
CA PRO A 52 3.25 6.34 -3.62
C PRO A 52 2.84 5.09 -4.41
N ILE A 53 3.07 5.14 -5.73
CA ILE A 53 2.80 4.02 -6.63
C ILE A 53 3.55 2.78 -6.14
N GLY A 54 2.82 1.65 -6.01
CA GLY A 54 3.38 0.39 -5.53
C GLY A 54 3.21 0.15 -4.04
N THR A 55 2.67 1.12 -3.29
CA THR A 55 2.25 0.92 -1.90
C THR A 55 1.25 -0.22 -1.80
N ARG A 56 1.50 -1.13 -0.86
CA ARG A 56 0.60 -2.23 -0.53
C ARG A 56 -0.45 -1.72 0.44
N VAL A 57 -1.71 -1.92 0.09
CA VAL A 57 -2.85 -1.50 0.91
C VAL A 57 -3.88 -2.60 1.01
N THR A 58 -4.59 -2.60 2.13
CA THR A 58 -5.83 -3.36 2.30
C THR A 58 -6.95 -2.37 2.56
N VAL A 59 -8.07 -2.57 1.87
CA VAL A 59 -9.26 -1.72 1.98
C VAL A 59 -10.41 -2.55 2.53
N VAL A 60 -11.08 -2.01 3.54
CA VAL A 60 -12.39 -2.48 4.00
C VAL A 60 -13.40 -1.39 3.67
N GLY A 61 -14.53 -1.77 3.10
CA GLY A 61 -15.52 -0.82 2.65
C GLY A 61 -16.70 -1.46 1.95
N GLU A 62 -17.67 -0.62 1.60
CA GLU A 62 -18.90 -1.01 0.91
C GLU A 62 -18.71 -0.92 -0.61
N VAL A 63 -19.18 -1.95 -1.34
CA VAL A 63 -19.23 -1.90 -2.81
C VAL A 63 -20.40 -1.02 -3.23
N THR A 64 -20.12 0.12 -3.86
CA THR A 64 -21.13 1.13 -4.20
C THR A 64 -21.64 1.03 -5.64
N GLY A 65 -21.02 0.19 -6.48
CA GLY A 65 -21.43 -0.03 -7.86
C GLY A 65 -20.26 -0.18 -8.82
N THR A 66 -20.39 0.43 -9.99
CA THR A 66 -19.38 0.39 -11.06
C THR A 66 -19.21 1.74 -11.73
N MET A 67 -17.98 2.03 -12.16
CA MET A 67 -17.64 3.24 -12.91
C MET A 67 -16.79 2.86 -14.13
N THR A 68 -17.22 3.29 -15.32
CA THR A 68 -16.45 3.10 -16.54
C THR A 68 -15.43 4.21 -16.70
N LEU A 69 -14.18 3.85 -16.91
CA LEU A 69 -13.09 4.76 -17.24
C LEU A 69 -12.32 4.20 -18.44
N GLN A 70 -11.85 5.09 -19.30
CA GLN A 70 -11.01 4.73 -20.42
C GLN A 70 -9.59 4.43 -19.92
N VAL A 71 -9.09 3.25 -20.29
CA VAL A 71 -7.71 2.81 -20.06
C VAL A 71 -7.12 2.54 -21.42
N ASP A 72 -6.10 3.30 -21.79
CA ASP A 72 -5.57 3.34 -23.15
C ASP A 72 -6.70 3.65 -24.17
N GLU A 73 -7.07 2.66 -25.00
CA GLU A 73 -8.11 2.81 -26.02
C GLU A 73 -9.37 1.97 -25.71
N ILE A 74 -9.47 1.39 -24.52
CA ILE A 74 -10.60 0.55 -24.12
C ILE A 74 -11.35 1.12 -22.93
N ASP A 75 -12.66 0.92 -22.92
CA ASP A 75 -13.50 1.19 -21.75
C ASP A 75 -13.34 0.05 -20.74
N TYR A 76 -12.87 0.38 -19.54
CA TYR A 76 -12.74 -0.56 -18.44
C TYR A 76 -13.78 -0.24 -17.36
N VAL A 77 -14.56 -1.25 -16.98
CA VAL A 77 -15.58 -1.14 -15.92
C VAL A 77 -14.94 -1.49 -14.59
N TYR A 78 -14.77 -0.48 -13.74
CA TYR A 78 -14.23 -0.64 -12.39
C TYR A 78 -15.36 -0.87 -11.38
N PRO A 79 -15.27 -1.87 -10.51
CA PRO A 79 -16.03 -1.86 -9.25
C PRO A 79 -15.65 -0.63 -8.43
N THR A 80 -16.62 -0.03 -7.74
CA THR A 80 -16.40 1.11 -6.86
C THR A 80 -16.62 0.71 -5.40
N ILE A 81 -15.74 1.19 -4.52
CA ILE A 81 -15.78 0.90 -3.09
C ILE A 81 -15.67 2.21 -2.30
N ASP A 82 -16.57 2.44 -1.37
CA ASP A 82 -16.43 3.51 -0.37
C ASP A 82 -15.60 3.00 0.80
N ILE A 83 -14.48 3.69 1.09
CA ILE A 83 -13.53 3.25 2.13
C ILE A 83 -14.10 3.52 3.52
N GLU A 84 -14.17 2.47 4.34
CA GLU A 84 -14.42 2.55 5.78
C GLU A 84 -13.13 2.44 6.58
N ALA A 85 -12.20 1.58 6.14
CA ALA A 85 -10.87 1.47 6.71
C ALA A 85 -9.81 1.21 5.63
N LEU A 86 -8.65 1.84 5.79
CA LEU A 86 -7.49 1.70 4.92
C LEU A 86 -6.27 1.32 5.75
N THR A 87 -5.69 0.15 5.46
CA THR A 87 -4.43 -0.30 6.07
C THR A 87 -3.31 -0.13 5.06
N ILE A 88 -2.27 0.61 5.43
CA ILE A 88 -1.05 0.77 4.62
C ILE A 88 0.01 -0.19 5.17
N TRP A 89 0.51 -1.07 4.32
CA TRP A 89 1.53 -2.03 4.70
C TRP A 89 2.92 -1.49 4.41
N PRO A 90 3.91 -1.71 5.32
CA PRO A 90 5.28 -1.34 5.05
C PRO A 90 5.79 -2.08 3.81
N PRO A 91 6.71 -1.48 3.03
CA PRO A 91 7.31 -2.17 1.92
C PRO A 91 8.00 -3.44 2.43
N LYS A 92 7.78 -4.58 1.76
CA LYS A 92 8.60 -5.77 2.01
C LYS A 92 10.03 -5.42 1.67
N MET A 93 10.87 -5.26 2.69
CA MET A 93 12.31 -5.17 2.48
C MET A 93 12.72 -6.37 1.65
N PRO A 94 13.30 -6.20 0.45
CA PRO A 94 13.80 -7.33 -0.29
C PRO A 94 14.80 -8.07 0.61
N ALA A 95 14.72 -9.39 0.66
CA ALA A 95 15.59 -10.25 1.48
C ALA A 95 17.10 -10.01 1.24
N TYR A 96 17.46 -9.26 0.19
CA TYR A 96 18.81 -8.75 -0.04
C TYR A 96 19.32 -7.84 1.10
N TRP A 97 18.46 -7.13 1.82
CA TRP A 97 18.84 -6.37 3.02
C TRP A 97 19.23 -7.25 4.21
N PHE A 98 18.85 -8.53 4.19
CA PHE A 98 19.21 -9.52 5.21
C PHE A 98 20.37 -10.43 4.77
N ARG A 99 20.98 -10.19 3.60
CA ARG A 99 22.29 -10.80 3.31
C ARG A 99 23.35 -10.00 4.05
N PRO A 100 24.09 -10.58 5.01
CA PRO A 100 25.25 -9.93 5.56
C PRO A 100 26.28 -9.79 4.44
N TYR A 101 26.28 -8.66 3.75
CA TYR A 101 27.36 -8.30 2.86
C TYR A 101 28.57 -7.97 3.73
N PRO A 102 29.70 -8.71 3.63
CA PRO A 102 30.81 -8.58 4.57
C PRO A 102 31.62 -7.27 4.42
N TYR A 103 31.23 -6.35 3.55
CA TYR A 103 32.15 -5.31 3.06
C TYR A 103 31.49 -4.01 2.60
N MET A 104 30.57 -3.45 3.37
CA MET A 104 30.21 -2.03 3.21
C MET A 104 30.06 -1.36 4.58
N GLY A 105 31.18 -1.30 5.28
CA GLY A 105 31.40 -0.31 6.32
C GLY A 105 31.62 1.08 5.70
N ALA A 106 31.19 2.09 6.45
CA ALA A 106 31.41 3.52 6.25
C ALA A 106 30.49 4.21 5.22
N TYR A 107 29.99 5.36 5.66
CA TYR A 107 29.10 6.32 5.00
C TYR A 107 27.61 6.07 5.24
N TRP A 108 27.00 7.06 5.90
CA TRP A 108 25.58 7.22 6.28
C TRP A 108 25.20 6.75 7.69
N GLY A 109 25.68 7.50 8.69
CA GLY A 109 24.86 7.85 9.86
C GLY A 109 24.44 9.33 9.77
N PRO A 110 23.78 9.92 10.79
CA PRO A 110 23.20 9.28 11.98
C PRO A 110 21.97 10.04 12.54
N TYR A 111 20.72 9.59 12.41
CA TYR A 111 19.67 10.16 13.28
C TYR A 111 18.60 9.13 13.67
N TRP A 112 18.50 8.94 14.99
CA TRP A 112 17.43 8.27 15.76
C TRP A 112 17.66 6.81 16.19
N GLY A 113 18.61 6.64 17.11
CA GLY A 113 18.40 5.86 18.34
C GLY A 113 19.01 6.65 19.52
N PRO A 114 18.85 6.28 20.81
CA PRO A 114 18.28 5.04 21.35
C PRO A 114 17.39 5.24 22.62
N SER A 115 16.70 4.20 23.09
CA SER A 115 16.81 3.81 24.51
C SER A 115 16.20 2.45 24.77
N TRP A 116 17.11 1.55 25.13
CA TRP A 116 16.88 0.23 25.68
C TRP A 116 16.60 0.35 27.18
N TYR A 117 15.65 -0.43 27.71
CA TYR A 117 15.58 -0.78 29.13
C TYR A 117 15.80 -2.29 29.28
N PRO A 118 16.89 -2.74 29.94
CA PRO A 118 17.14 -4.15 30.20
C PRO A 118 16.54 -4.55 31.56
N TYR A 119 15.81 -5.67 31.60
CA TYR A 119 15.56 -6.41 32.84
C TYR A 119 16.61 -7.52 32.98
N TRP A 120 17.24 -7.50 34.15
CA TRP A 120 18.23 -8.43 34.72
C TRP A 120 17.79 -9.90 34.72
N VAL A 121 18.74 -10.86 34.74
CA VAL A 121 19.08 -11.69 35.92
C VAL A 121 20.52 -12.24 35.77
N ALA A 122 21.27 -12.22 36.88
CA ALA A 122 22.59 -12.81 37.10
C ALA A 122 22.56 -14.38 37.10
N PRO A 123 23.69 -15.10 37.29
CA PRO A 123 24.57 -15.06 38.47
C PRO A 123 26.02 -14.66 38.20
#